data_AF-A0A6C2UK17-F1
#
_entry.id   AF-A0A6C2UK17-F1
#
_cell.length_a   1.000
_cell.length_b   1.000
_cell.length_c   1.000
_cell.angle_alpha   90.00
_cell.angle_beta   90.00
_cell.angle_gamma   90.00
#
_symmetry.space_group_name_H-M   'P 1'
#
loop_
_entity.id
_entity.type
_entity.pdbx_description
1 polymer ?
#
loop_
_entity_poly.entity_id
_entity_poly.type
_entity_poly.pdbx_seq_one_letter_code
_entity_poly.pdbx_strand_id
1 'polypeptide(L)'
;MRSSIAKSITETVSDLNKSGVVDEITMKNINSLCLPDVHEYPPEKIISIRKANHLSQAALAAVLNISPSTVQKWERGTKKPAGASKKLLDLVERKGIEVLV
;
A
#
# COMPACT_ATOMS: atom_id res chain seq x y z
N MET A 1 -12.47 8.59 6.53
CA MET A 1 -13.64 9.27 5.90
C MET A 1 -14.56 8.20 5.34
N ARG A 2 -15.90 8.31 5.42
CA ARG A 2 -16.78 7.33 4.77
C ARG A 2 -16.54 7.36 3.25
N SER A 3 -16.44 6.20 2.61
CA SER A 3 -16.07 6.08 1.18
C SER A 3 -16.99 6.87 0.25
N SER A 4 -18.27 7.00 0.60
CA SER A 4 -19.25 7.78 -0.16
C SER A 4 -18.94 9.28 -0.19
N ILE A 5 -18.51 9.86 0.94
CA ILE A 5 -18.19 11.29 1.05
C ILE A 5 -16.92 11.60 0.27
N ALA A 6 -15.89 10.77 0.42
CA ALA A 6 -14.63 10.91 -0.32
C ALA A 6 -14.90 10.91 -1.84
N LYS A 7 -15.71 9.96 -2.31
CA LYS A 7 -16.07 9.83 -3.72
C LYS A 7 -16.75 11.09 -4.25
N SER A 8 -17.79 11.58 -3.58
CA SER A 8 -18.52 12.79 -4.00
C SER A 8 -17.61 14.03 -4.06
N ILE A 9 -16.71 14.19 -3.09
CA ILE A 9 -15.73 15.28 -3.10
C ILE A 9 -14.78 15.14 -4.30
N THR A 10 -14.21 13.95 -4.51
CA THR A 10 -13.26 13.73 -5.61
C THR A 10 -13.90 13.91 -6.99
N GLU A 11 -15.16 13.54 -7.17
CA GLU A 11 -15.91 13.77 -8.41
C GLU A 11 -16.09 15.27 -8.68
N THR A 12 -16.57 16.02 -7.68
CA THR A 12 -16.78 17.47 -7.81
C THR A 12 -15.47 18.20 -8.16
N VAL A 13 -14.39 17.87 -7.44
CA VAL A 13 -13.07 18.48 -7.67
C VAL A 13 -12.51 18.09 -9.04
N SER A 14 -12.77 16.87 -9.52
CA SER A 14 -12.37 16.46 -10.87
C SER A 14 -13.01 17.32 -11.95
N ASP A 15 -14.29 17.66 -11.81
CA ASP A 15 -14.97 18.52 -12.79
C ASP A 15 -14.47 19.97 -12.73
N LEU A 16 -14.14 20.47 -11.53
CA LEU A 16 -13.48 21.78 -11.37
C LEU A 16 -12.07 21.81 -11.96
N ASN A 17 -11.35 20.68 -11.93
CA ASN A 17 -10.05 20.57 -12.58
C ASN A 17 -10.20 20.58 -14.11
N LYS A 18 -11.19 19.87 -14.66
CA LYS A 18 -11.48 19.89 -16.11
C LYS A 18 -11.90 21.27 -16.62
N SER A 19 -12.55 22.09 -15.79
CA SER A 19 -12.91 23.47 -16.14
C SER A 19 -11.77 24.47 -15.95
N GLY A 20 -10.60 24.04 -15.46
CA GLY A 20 -9.43 24.89 -15.24
C GLY A 20 -9.48 25.73 -13.95
N VAL A 21 -10.51 25.54 -13.11
CA VAL A 21 -10.65 26.24 -11.83
C VAL A 21 -9.69 25.68 -10.78
N VAL A 22 -9.42 24.37 -10.84
CA VAL A 22 -8.49 23.67 -9.95
C VAL A 22 -7.28 23.21 -10.75
N ASP A 23 -6.07 23.47 -10.27
CA ASP A 23 -4.83 23.02 -10.91
C ASP A 23 -4.52 21.53 -10.59
N GLU A 24 -3.60 20.95 -11.36
CA GLU A 24 -3.24 19.53 -11.25
C GLU A 24 -2.60 19.17 -9.90
N ILE A 25 -1.84 20.09 -9.29
CA ILE A 25 -1.18 19.85 -7.99
C ILE A 25 -2.26 19.80 -6.90
N THR A 26 -3.21 20.74 -6.93
CA THR A 26 -4.35 20.74 -6.01
C THR A 26 -5.19 19.46 -6.15
N MET A 27 -5.46 19.00 -7.38
CA MET A 27 -6.16 17.72 -7.61
C MET A 27 -5.40 16.51 -7.03
N LYS A 28 -4.07 16.44 -7.23
CA LYS A 28 -3.22 15.39 -6.65
C LYS A 28 -3.23 15.40 -5.12
N ASN A 29 -3.18 16.59 -4.52
CA ASN A 29 -3.24 16.75 -3.07
C ASN A 29 -4.57 16.22 -2.50
N ILE A 30 -5.70 16.59 -3.11
CA ILE A 30 -7.02 16.11 -2.68
C ILE A 30 -7.13 14.58 -2.80
N ASN A 31 -6.65 14.00 -3.91
CA ASN A 31 -6.60 12.55 -4.07
C ASN A 31 -5.75 11.86 -2.99
N SER A 32 -4.64 12.47 -2.56
CA SER A 32 -3.77 11.93 -1.51
C SER A 32 -4.44 11.89 -0.12
N LEU A 33 -5.40 12.77 0.13
CA LEU A 33 -6.20 12.78 1.35
C LEU A 33 -7.29 11.70 1.34
N CYS A 34 -7.57 11.13 0.17
CA CYS A 34 -8.63 10.14 -0.06
C CYS A 34 -8.06 8.74 -0.36
N LEU A 35 -6.85 8.44 0.10
CA LEU A 35 -6.24 7.12 -0.09
C LEU A 35 -6.96 6.03 0.72
N PRO A 36 -7.05 4.80 0.19
CA PRO A 36 -7.60 3.68 0.96
C PRO A 36 -6.71 3.37 2.16
N ASP A 37 -7.35 2.98 3.26
CA ASP A 37 -6.67 2.57 4.49
C ASP A 37 -5.74 1.38 4.23
N VAL A 38 -4.58 1.42 4.85
CA VAL A 38 -3.57 0.36 4.75
C VAL A 38 -3.75 -0.61 5.91
N HIS A 39 -4.07 -1.86 5.59
CA HIS A 39 -4.27 -2.92 6.57
C HIS A 39 -3.04 -3.14 7.45
N GLU A 40 -3.26 -3.56 8.70
CA GLU A 40 -2.18 -4.10 9.54
C GLU A 40 -1.73 -5.45 9.02
N TYR A 41 -0.42 -5.71 9.09
CA TYR A 41 0.20 -6.95 8.62
C TYR A 41 0.78 -7.73 9.81
N PRO A 42 -0.02 -8.55 10.48
CA PRO A 42 0.47 -9.44 11.51
C PRO A 42 1.29 -10.59 10.90
N PRO A 43 2.09 -11.31 11.71
CA PRO A 43 3.07 -12.29 11.23
C PRO A 43 2.49 -13.35 10.28
N GLU A 44 1.34 -13.92 10.63
CA GLU A 44 0.62 -14.93 9.85
C GLU A 44 0.21 -14.42 8.47
N LYS A 45 -0.12 -13.12 8.37
CA LYS A 45 -0.52 -12.50 7.11
C LYS A 45 0.68 -12.32 6.19
N ILE A 46 1.82 -11.92 6.74
CA ILE A 46 3.08 -11.77 6.00
C ILE A 46 3.55 -13.14 5.48
N ILE A 47 3.50 -14.17 6.32
CA ILE A 47 3.78 -15.56 5.92
C ILE A 47 2.85 -15.99 4.78
N SER A 48 1.56 -15.68 4.89
CA SER A 48 0.56 -16.04 3.88
C SER A 48 0.84 -15.35 2.53
N ILE A 49 1.11 -14.05 2.54
CA ILE A 49 1.49 -13.29 1.34
C ILE A 49 2.74 -13.90 0.70
N ARG A 50 3.78 -14.17 1.49
CA ARG A 50 5.03 -14.75 0.99
C ARG A 50 4.81 -16.11 0.32
N LYS A 51 4.06 -16.99 1.00
CA LYS A 51 3.80 -18.35 0.52
C LYS A 51 2.88 -18.36 -0.70
N ALA A 52 1.87 -17.49 -0.75
CA ALA A 52 0.97 -17.36 -1.90
C ALA A 52 1.72 -16.95 -3.18
N ASN A 53 2.83 -16.22 -3.03
CA ASN A 53 3.71 -15.84 -4.14
C ASN A 53 4.90 -16.79 -4.33
N HIS A 54 4.91 -17.95 -3.67
CA HIS A 54 5.97 -18.97 -3.76
C HIS A 54 7.40 -18.45 -3.44
N LEU A 55 7.52 -17.48 -2.53
CA LEU A 55 8.80 -16.87 -2.20
C LEU A 55 9.44 -17.48 -0.94
N SER A 56 10.78 -17.56 -0.96
CA SER A 56 11.57 -17.72 0.26
C SER A 56 11.59 -16.40 1.06
N GLN A 57 11.98 -16.44 2.34
CA GLN A 57 12.13 -15.21 3.13
C GLN A 57 13.16 -14.25 2.51
N ALA A 58 14.25 -14.79 1.95
CA ALA A 58 15.27 -14.02 1.26
C ALA A 58 14.75 -13.41 -0.04
N ALA A 59 13.95 -14.15 -0.82
CA ALA A 59 13.36 -13.64 -2.05
C ALA A 59 12.36 -12.51 -1.77
N LEU A 60 11.49 -12.66 -0.76
CA LEU A 60 10.59 -11.56 -0.35
C LEU A 60 11.38 -10.33 0.12
N ALA A 61 12.48 -10.54 0.84
CA ALA A 61 13.34 -9.45 1.28
C ALA A 61 13.98 -8.70 0.10
N ALA A 62 14.42 -9.42 -0.92
CA ALA A 62 14.96 -8.83 -2.15
C ALA A 62 13.89 -8.00 -2.88
N VAL A 63 12.68 -8.54 -3.05
CA VAL A 63 11.57 -7.81 -3.71
C VAL A 63 11.21 -6.54 -2.96
N LEU A 64 11.19 -6.58 -1.63
CA LEU A 64 10.87 -5.41 -0.80
C LEU A 64 12.07 -4.48 -0.54
N ASN A 65 13.24 -4.79 -1.11
CA ASN A 65 14.50 -4.07 -0.91
C ASN A 65 14.86 -3.87 0.57
N ILE A 66 14.80 -4.94 1.36
CA ILE A 66 15.13 -4.97 2.79
C ILE A 66 16.00 -6.19 3.13
N SER A 67 16.50 -6.26 4.37
CA SER A 67 17.27 -7.42 4.81
C SER A 67 16.37 -8.66 5.04
N PRO A 68 16.86 -9.89 4.76
CA PRO A 68 16.16 -11.13 5.14
C PRO A 68 15.84 -11.21 6.64
N SER A 69 16.73 -10.66 7.48
CA SER A 69 16.52 -10.57 8.93
C SER A 69 15.32 -9.71 9.32
N THR A 70 14.93 -8.73 8.50
CA THR A 70 13.74 -7.89 8.73
C THR A 70 12.47 -8.70 8.45
N VAL A 71 12.40 -9.40 7.31
CA VAL A 71 11.29 -10.33 7.01
C VAL A 71 11.15 -11.38 8.10
N GLN A 72 12.26 -11.97 8.55
CA GLN A 72 12.24 -12.95 9.63
C GLN A 72 11.70 -12.38 10.95
N LYS A 73 12.05 -11.13 11.31
CA LYS A 73 11.54 -10.47 12.51
C LYS A 73 10.05 -10.15 12.40
N TRP A 74 9.57 -9.83 11.19
CA TRP A 74 8.15 -9.64 10.91
C TRP A 74 7.36 -10.94 11.04
N GLU A 75 7.83 -12.02 10.41
CA GLU A 75 7.16 -13.33 10.47
C GLU A 75 7.19 -13.98 11.85
N ARG A 76 8.06 -13.52 12.76
CA ARG A 76 8.04 -13.90 14.19
C ARG A 76 7.24 -12.94 15.08
N GLY A 77 6.76 -11.82 14.56
CA GLY A 77 6.06 -10.79 15.35
C GLY A 77 6.94 -9.95 16.27
N THR A 78 8.25 -10.14 16.25
CA THR A 78 9.21 -9.33 17.04
C THR A 78 9.35 -7.89 16.54
N LYS A 79 8.99 -7.64 15.27
CA LYS A 79 8.83 -6.32 14.68
C LYS A 79 7.62 -6.34 13.75
N LYS A 80 7.12 -5.15 13.40
CA LYS A 80 6.05 -4.99 12.40
C LYS A 80 6.52 -4.10 11.25
N PRO A 81 6.02 -4.32 10.02
CA PRO A 81 6.23 -3.38 8.92
C PRO A 81 5.56 -2.04 9.25
N ALA A 82 6.20 -0.95 8.82
CA ALA A 82 5.72 0.41 9.03
C ALA A 82 6.03 1.31 7.82
N GLY A 83 5.29 2.41 7.70
CA GLY A 83 5.47 3.37 6.60
C GLY A 83 5.40 2.69 5.22
N ALA A 84 6.42 2.91 4.40
CA ALA A 84 6.50 2.38 3.04
C ALA A 84 6.39 0.85 2.99
N SER A 85 7.08 0.12 3.87
CA SER A 85 7.03 -1.35 3.87
C SER A 85 5.62 -1.92 4.10
N LYS A 86 4.84 -1.28 4.97
CA LYS A 86 3.43 -1.63 5.21
C LYS A 86 2.60 -1.38 3.94
N LYS A 87 2.86 -0.27 3.24
CA LYS A 87 2.18 0.05 1.98
C LYS A 87 2.53 -0.92 0.85
N LEU A 88 3.79 -1.36 0.76
CA LEU A 88 4.22 -2.34 -0.24
C LEU A 88 3.55 -3.70 -0.02
N LEU A 89 3.46 -4.18 1.22
CA LEU A 89 2.72 -5.41 1.53
C LEU A 89 1.23 -5.31 1.14
N ASP A 90 0.62 -4.15 1.37
CA ASP A 90 -0.76 -3.86 0.95
C ASP A 90 -0.94 -3.80 -0.56
N LEU A 91 0.07 -3.33 -1.30
CA LEU A 91 0.04 -3.39 -2.76
C LEU A 91 0.17 -4.83 -3.26
N VAL A 92 1.11 -5.60 -2.71
CA VAL A 92 1.31 -7.02 -3.08
C VAL A 92 0.06 -7.84 -2.80
N GLU A 93 -0.57 -7.65 -1.64
CA GLU A 93 -1.81 -8.36 -1.30
C GLU A 93 -2.95 -8.03 -2.25
N ARG A 94 -3.14 -6.75 -2.60
CA ARG A 94 -4.28 -6.31 -3.43
C ARG A 94 -4.07 -6.51 -4.93
N LYS A 95 -2.82 -6.54 -5.40
CA LYS A 95 -2.50 -6.47 -6.84
C LYS A 95 -1.54 -7.54 -7.35
N GLY A 96 -0.97 -8.38 -6.48
CA GLY A 96 0.07 -9.34 -6.86
C GLY A 96 1.48 -8.79 -6.67
N ILE A 97 2.47 -9.69 -6.66
CA ILE A 97 3.89 -9.37 -6.42
C ILE A 97 4.53 -8.64 -7.60
N GLU A 98 3.95 -8.79 -8.80
CA GLU A 98 4.39 -8.24 -10.08
C GLU A 98 4.38 -6.70 -10.08
N VAL A 99 3.70 -6.06 -9.13
CA VAL A 99 3.75 -4.60 -9.00
C VAL A 99 5.11 -4.08 -8.51
N LEU A 100 5.99 -4.98 -8.04
CA LEU A 100 7.29 -4.65 -7.46
C LEU A 100 8.48 -5.20 -8.25
N VAL A 101 8.25 -5.94 -9.34
CA VAL A 101 9.28 -6.58 -10.18
C VAL A 101 9.12 -6.08 -11.61
#